data_AF-A0A1I1Z194-F1
#
_entry.id   AF-A0A1I1Z194-F1
#
_cell.length_a   1.000
_cell.length_b   1.000
_cell.length_c   1.000
_cell.angle_alpha   90.00
_cell.angle_beta   90.00
_cell.angle_gamma   90.00
#
_symmetry.space_group_name_H-M   'P 1'
#
loop_
_entity.id
_entity.type
_entity.pdbx_description
1 polymer ?
#
loop_
_entity_poly.entity_id
_entity_poly.type
_entity_poly.pdbx_seq_one_letter_code
_entity_poly.pdbx_strand_id
1 'polypeptide(L)' 'MINEESAYSILQLNDAATAEEIIAQYEILKGQYKRIKDETGDLKIHLEYQLKQIELDDVYIYLRRKQRI' A
#
# COMPACT_ATOMS: atom_id res chain seq x y z
N MET A 1 7.54 -10.66 7.57
CA MET A 1 8.01 -11.13 6.25
C MET A 1 6.82 -11.02 5.32
N ILE A 2 6.88 -10.15 4.31
CA ILE A 2 5.77 -9.95 3.37
C ILE A 2 5.60 -11.25 2.58
N ASN A 3 4.43 -11.86 2.67
CA ASN A 3 4.02 -13.00 1.85
C ASN A 3 2.89 -12.54 0.91
N GLU A 4 2.55 -13.32 -0.11
CA GLU A 4 1.55 -12.89 -1.10
C GLU A 4 0.18 -12.59 -0.49
N GLU A 5 -0.26 -13.42 0.44
CA GLU A 5 -1.56 -13.28 1.08
C GLU A 5 -1.64 -11.96 1.86
N SER A 6 -0.57 -11.58 2.57
CA SER A 6 -0.50 -10.27 3.23
C SER A 6 -0.38 -9.11 2.25
N ALA A 7 0.32 -9.27 1.13
CA ALA A 7 0.43 -8.25 0.09
C ALA A 7 -0.94 -7.91 -0.53
N TYR A 8 -1.72 -8.91 -0.90
CA TYR A 8 -3.08 -8.71 -1.41
C TYR A 8 -4.02 -8.19 -0.33
N SER A 9 -3.89 -8.69 0.92
CA SER A 9 -4.67 -8.17 2.05
C SER A 9 -4.39 -6.70 2.36
N ILE A 10 -3.15 -6.23 2.25
CA ILE A 10 -2.76 -4.83 2.48
C ILE A 10 -3.33 -3.92 1.39
N LEU A 11 -3.31 -4.38 0.14
CA LEU A 11 -3.96 -3.67 -0.97
C LEU A 11 -5.48 -3.82 -0.96
N GLN A 12 -6.05 -4.68 -0.10
CA GLN A 12 -7.48 -5.01 -0.10
C GLN A 12 -7.94 -5.59 -1.44
N LEU A 13 -7.06 -6.34 -2.10
CA LEU A 13 -7.30 -7.00 -3.38
C LEU A 13 -7.35 -8.51 -3.19
N ASN A 14 -7.95 -9.21 -4.16
CA ASN A 14 -7.87 -10.66 -4.24
C ASN A 14 -6.58 -11.07 -4.96
N ASP A 15 -6.16 -12.32 -4.76
CA ASP A 15 -4.99 -12.95 -5.39
C ASP A 15 -5.07 -13.04 -6.92
N ALA A 16 -6.27 -12.90 -7.49
CA ALA A 16 -6.54 -12.81 -8.92
C ALA A 16 -6.43 -11.38 -9.50
N ALA A 17 -6.06 -10.37 -8.70
CA ALA A 17 -5.99 -8.99 -9.15
C ALA A 17 -4.90 -8.78 -10.21
N THR A 18 -5.27 -8.03 -11.25
CA THR A 18 -4.37 -7.68 -12.36
C THR A 18 -3.38 -6.60 -11.95
N ALA A 19 -2.31 -6.49 -12.74
CA ALA A 19 -1.30 -5.44 -12.64
C ALA A 19 -1.90 -4.03 -12.54
N GLU A 20 -2.91 -3.76 -13.37
CA GLU A 20 -3.57 -2.45 -13.46
C GLU A 20 -4.39 -2.16 -12.20
N GLU A 21 -5.11 -3.16 -11.67
CA GLU A 21 -5.87 -3.04 -10.43
C GLU A 21 -4.95 -2.83 -9.22
N ILE A 22 -3.80 -3.50 -9.18
CA ILE A 22 -2.78 -3.32 -8.15
C ILE A 22 -2.23 -1.89 -8.16
N ILE A 23 -1.91 -1.36 -9.34
CA ILE A 23 -1.41 0.02 -9.49
C ILE A 23 -2.48 1.02 -9.09
N ALA A 24 -3.72 0.85 -9.58
CA ALA A 24 -4.81 1.76 -9.28
C ALA A 24 -5.10 1.81 -7.78
N GLN A 25 -5.17 0.65 -7.13
CA GLN A 25 -5.46 0.55 -5.71
C GLN A 25 -4.31 1.07 -4.84
N TYR A 26 -3.07 0.83 -5.25
CA TYR A 26 -1.88 1.41 -4.62
C TYR A 26 -1.93 2.95 -4.65
N GLU A 27 -2.21 3.56 -5.80
CA GLU A 27 -2.30 5.02 -5.93
C GLU A 27 -3.43 5.61 -5.06
N ILE A 28 -4.58 4.93 -4.98
CA ILE A 28 -5.70 5.32 -4.11
C ILE A 28 -5.27 5.32 -2.64
N LEU A 29 -4.72 4.20 -2.15
CA LEU A 29 -4.30 4.05 -0.74
C LEU A 29 -3.17 5.03 -0.38
N LYS A 30 -2.20 5.20 -1.28
CA LYS A 30 -1.12 6.18 -1.11
C LYS A 30 -1.63 7.60 -0.98
N GLY A 31 -2.59 7.98 -1.82
CA GLY A 31 -3.26 9.27 -1.77
C GLY A 31 -4.03 9.48 -0.46
N GLN A 32 -4.77 8.46 0.00
CA GLN A 32 -5.50 8.49 1.28
C GLN A 32 -4.55 8.66 2.47
N TYR A 33 -3.49 7.86 2.54
CA TYR A 33 -2.52 7.95 3.64
C TYR A 33 -1.79 9.29 3.66
N LYS A 34 -1.49 9.84 2.47
CA LYS A 34 -0.88 11.16 2.37
C LYS A 34 -1.82 12.25 2.89
N ARG A 35 -3.10 12.23 2.51
CA ARG A 35 -4.10 13.19 3.02
C ARG A 35 -4.22 13.12 4.54
N ILE A 36 -4.38 11.92 5.10
CA ILE A 36 -4.54 11.77 6.55
C ILE A 36 -3.29 12.23 7.30
N LYS A 37 -2.10 11.95 6.76
CA LYS A 37 -0.82 12.40 7.30
C LYS A 37 -0.67 13.93 7.26
N ASP A 38 -1.11 14.58 6.19
CA ASP A 38 -0.97 16.02 5.98
C ASP A 38 -2.07 16.83 6.73
N GLU A 39 -3.25 16.24 6.93
CA GLU A 39 -4.38 16.86 7.63
C GLU A 39 -4.32 16.67 9.16
N THR A 40 -3.58 15.68 9.65
CA THR A 40 -3.44 15.42 11.09
C THR A 40 -2.32 16.24 11.73
N GLY A 41 -2.64 16.93 12.82
CA GLY A 41 -1.64 17.60 13.66
C GLY A 41 -1.02 16.68 14.72
N ASP A 42 -1.49 15.43 14.83
CA ASP A 42 -1.00 14.47 15.81
C ASP A 42 0.20 13.70 15.27
N LEU A 43 1.36 13.86 15.93
CA LEU A 43 2.62 13.20 15.58
C LEU A 43 2.51 11.67 15.59
N LYS A 44 1.70 11.09 16.48
CA LYS A 44 1.50 9.64 16.55
C LYS A 44 0.77 9.15 15.29
N ILE A 45 -0.30 9.85 14.91
CA ILE A 45 -1.05 9.53 13.69
C ILE A 45 -0.14 9.73 12.47
N HIS A 46 0.67 10.80 12.45
CA HIS A 46 1.63 11.04 11.39
C HIS A 46 2.61 9.86 11.21
N LEU A 47 3.22 9.39 12.29
CA LEU A 47 4.15 8.26 12.28
C LEU A 47 3.48 6.95 11.86
N GLU A 48 2.27 6.67 12.36
CA GLU A 48 1.50 5.47 11.98
C GLU A 48 1.22 5.46 10.47
N TYR A 49 0.80 6.59 9.90
CA TYR A 49 0.54 6.68 8.45
C TYR A 49 1.80 6.69 7.61
N GLN A 50 2.93 7.18 8.13
CA GLN A 50 4.24 7.00 7.48
C GLN A 50 4.64 5.52 7.41
N LEU A 51 4.45 4.77 8.50
CA LEU A 51 4.73 3.32 8.51
C LEU A 51 3.83 2.58 7.51
N LYS A 52 2.53 2.91 7.46
CA LYS A 52 1.60 2.35 6.46
C LYS A 52 2.01 2.67 5.02
N GLN A 53 2.56 3.87 4.75
CA GLN A 53 3.09 4.20 3.44
C GLN A 53 4.29 3.33 3.05
N ILE A 54 5.22 3.12 3.99
CA ILE A 54 6.40 2.27 3.76
C ILE A 54 5.97 0.82 3.49
N GLU A 55 5.05 0.28 4.30
CA GLU A 55 4.54 -1.07 4.12
C GLU A 55 3.81 -1.24 2.77
N LEU A 56 3.03 -0.24 2.37
CA LEU A 56 2.35 -0.20 1.07
C LEU A 56 3.35 -0.18 -0.10
N ASP A 57 4.41 0.63 -0.01
CA ASP A 57 5.46 0.71 -1.03
C ASP A 57 6.22 -0.64 -1.15
N ASP A 58 6.54 -1.29 -0.03
CA ASP A 58 7.21 -2.59 -0.02
C ASP A 58 6.34 -3.69 -0.66
N VAL A 59 5.04 -3.72 -0.35
CA VAL A 59 4.06 -4.62 -0.96
C VAL A 59 3.96 -4.40 -2.47
N TYR A 60 3.90 -3.13 -2.89
CA TYR A 60 3.85 -2.78 -4.30
C TYR A 60 5.11 -3.26 -5.05
N ILE A 61 6.30 -3.04 -4.47
CA ILE A 61 7.57 -3.52 -5.04
C ILE A 61 7.59 -5.06 -5.13
N TYR A 62 7.10 -5.74 -4.09
CA TYR A 62 7.02 -7.19 -4.07
C TYR A 62 6.12 -7.74 -5.19
N LEU A 63 4.90 -7.23 -5.32
CA LEU A 63 3.94 -7.65 -6.35
C LEU A 63 4.45 -7.31 -7.74
N ARG A 64 5.05 -6.12 -7.92
CA ARG A 64 5.67 -5.72 -9.18
C ARG A 64 6.77 -6.69 -9.62
N ARG A 65 7.67 -7.07 -8.70
CA ARG A 65 8.72 -8.07 -8.98
C ARG A 65 8.14 -9.44 -9.31
N LYS A 66 7.04 -9.84 -8.66
CA LYS A 66 6.40 -11.14 -8.88
C LYS A 66 5.67 -11.20 -10.23
N GLN A 67 4.90 -10.17 -10.56
CA GLN A 67 4.13 -10.09 -11.80
C GLN A 67 4.98 -9.70 -13.03
N ARG A 68 6.29 -9.41 -12.84
CA ARG A 68 7.24 -8.97 -13.89
C ARG A 68 6.72 -7.75 -14.68
N ILE A 69 6.18 -6.76 -13.97
CA ILE A 69 5.76 -5.45 -14.51
C ILE A 69 6.89 -4.43 -14.43
#